data_AF-B3PVN6-F1
#
_entry.id   AF-B3PVN6-F1
#
_cell.length_a   1.000
_cell.length_b   1.000
_cell.length_c   1.000
_cell.angle_alpha   90.00
_cell.angle_beta   90.00
_cell.angle_gamma   90.00
#
_symmetry.space_group_name_H-M   'P 1'
#
loop_
_entity.id
_entity.type
_entity.pdbx_description
1 polymer ?
#
loop_
_entity_poly.entity_id
_entity_poly.type
_entity_poly.pdbx_seq_one_letter_code
_entity_poly.pdbx_strand_id
1 'polypeptide(L)'
;MTRRSRKTISDTTPQPLAIIAGLPKPNNEAVAKEVAAKFPTWKVIATPFPRDPKAPYSDDGAILDFVRAVCSFAEQQSEKTPPRPGQLVLLYIEDDAAHRMLDVFGFSTFAVPLKKSDWDWPAGRHWRSHFHVVTDLVLDALSMVVANEGEELKIRLERADPNDILLLPPRNFHVSDGERLFERFDRHHRASTVLDIEDEDIASEEFTVERLPTFFKKTGEVRRNFRIDDRGLVYATSRKGQHGPARMLNISTEKSLLAFRPLLESIFRFGTPLRDGFQHDAQWEDDKHLVNVDFVDIDEPIKLSQSHANIYGNDRVR
;
A
#
# COMPACT_ATOMS: atom_id res chain seq x y z
N MET A 1 28.04 28.23 35.69
CA MET A 1 28.00 26.92 34.99
C MET A 1 26.63 26.77 34.33
N THR A 2 26.53 27.08 33.04
CA THR A 2 25.26 27.06 32.30
C THR A 2 25.11 25.70 31.63
N ARG A 3 24.16 24.88 32.10
CA ARG A 3 23.81 23.59 31.48
C ARG A 3 23.30 23.84 30.05
N ARG A 4 24.10 23.49 29.04
CA ARG A 4 23.63 23.38 27.66
C ARG A 4 22.60 22.26 27.58
N SER A 5 21.34 22.63 27.44
CA SER A 5 20.27 21.74 27.00
C SER A 5 20.68 21.12 25.65
N ARG A 6 20.81 19.79 25.62
CA ARG A 6 20.92 19.03 24.36
C ARG A 6 19.62 19.26 23.61
N LYS A 7 19.67 20.06 22.54
CA LYS A 7 18.62 20.04 21.51
C LYS A 7 18.57 18.61 20.98
N THR A 8 17.53 17.88 21.34
CA THR A 8 17.10 16.68 20.62
C THR A 8 16.92 17.10 19.17
N ILE A 9 17.74 16.54 18.28
CA ILE A 9 17.55 16.66 16.85
C ILE A 9 16.15 16.09 16.61
N SER A 10 15.23 16.95 16.17
CA SER A 10 13.93 16.51 15.68
C SER A 10 14.21 15.54 14.55
N ASP A 11 13.83 14.28 14.73
CA ASP A 11 14.05 13.21 13.76
C ASP A 11 13.04 13.43 12.62
N THR A 12 13.31 14.39 11.71
CA THR A 12 12.39 14.80 10.63
C THR A 12 12.40 13.86 9.43
N THR A 13 13.16 12.77 9.49
CA THR A 13 13.26 11.77 8.42
C THR A 13 12.12 10.76 8.54
N PRO A 14 11.34 10.50 7.47
CA PRO A 14 10.37 9.41 7.44
C PRO A 14 10.98 8.10 7.91
N GLN A 15 10.47 7.57 9.03
CA GLN A 15 10.92 6.28 9.56
C GLN A 15 10.10 5.16 8.93
N PRO A 16 10.72 4.06 8.49
CA PRO A 16 9.97 2.89 8.06
C PRO A 16 9.22 2.26 9.23
N LEU A 17 8.09 1.62 8.94
CA LEU A 17 7.21 0.99 9.92
C LEU A 17 7.11 -0.52 9.63
N ALA A 18 7.56 -1.32 10.59
CA ALA A 18 7.30 -2.75 10.64
C ALA A 18 6.03 -3.00 11.47
N ILE A 19 5.08 -3.72 10.88
CA ILE A 19 3.83 -4.06 11.54
C ILE A 19 3.79 -5.57 11.69
N ILE A 20 3.53 -6.06 12.91
CA ILE A 20 3.56 -7.50 13.22
C ILE A 20 2.15 -7.94 13.59
N ALA A 21 1.54 -8.78 12.75
CA ALA A 21 0.18 -9.25 12.88
C ALA A 21 0.09 -10.72 13.34
N GLY A 22 -1.01 -11.08 13.98
CA GLY A 22 -1.36 -12.45 14.37
C GLY A 22 -0.70 -12.95 15.67
N LEU A 23 0.32 -12.27 16.20
CA LEU A 23 0.99 -12.74 17.41
C LEU A 23 0.08 -12.64 18.65
N PRO A 24 -0.02 -13.72 19.46
CA PRO A 24 -0.80 -13.69 20.69
C PRO A 24 -0.10 -12.85 21.76
N LYS A 25 -0.89 -12.33 22.71
CA LYS A 25 -0.43 -11.46 23.81
C LYS A 25 0.91 -11.87 24.49
N PRO A 26 1.18 -13.15 24.81
CA PRO A 26 2.41 -13.52 25.52
C PRO A 26 3.70 -13.18 24.78
N ASN A 27 3.70 -13.23 23.45
CA ASN A 27 4.88 -13.01 22.63
C ASN A 27 4.88 -11.63 21.97
N ASN A 28 3.71 -11.05 21.72
CA ASN A 28 3.56 -9.81 20.95
C ASN A 28 4.49 -8.66 21.42
N GLU A 29 4.40 -8.28 22.70
CA GLU A 29 5.19 -7.16 23.24
C GLU A 29 6.70 -7.47 23.29
N ALA A 30 7.06 -8.71 23.60
CA ALA A 30 8.45 -9.11 23.70
C ALA A 30 9.11 -9.12 22.32
N VAL A 31 8.42 -9.66 21.29
CA VAL A 31 8.92 -9.70 19.91
C VAL A 31 9.06 -8.27 19.38
N ALA A 32 8.05 -7.42 19.60
CA ALA A 32 8.11 -6.03 19.15
C ALA A 32 9.30 -5.26 19.77
N LYS A 33 9.63 -5.52 21.05
CA LYS A 33 10.80 -4.94 21.73
C LYS A 33 12.12 -5.40 21.12
N GLU A 34 12.27 -6.70 20.84
CA GLU A 34 13.48 -7.24 20.21
C GLU A 34 13.66 -6.69 18.77
N VAL A 35 12.58 -6.62 17.99
CA VAL A 35 12.61 -6.01 16.65
C VAL A 35 13.02 -4.55 16.73
N ALA A 36 12.43 -3.76 17.63
CA ALA A 36 12.81 -2.36 17.81
C ALA A 36 14.26 -2.18 18.29
N ALA A 37 14.78 -3.11 19.08
CA ALA A 37 16.18 -3.10 19.53
C ALA A 37 17.14 -3.43 18.38
N LYS A 38 16.79 -4.39 17.51
CA LYS A 38 17.60 -4.78 16.35
C LYS A 38 17.55 -3.76 15.22
N PHE A 39 16.41 -3.12 15.02
CA PHE A 39 16.15 -2.14 13.95
C PHE A 39 15.78 -0.78 14.55
N PRO A 40 16.73 -0.04 15.17
CA PRO A 40 16.44 1.18 15.92
C PRO A 40 15.92 2.35 15.07
N THR A 41 16.10 2.29 13.75
CA THR A 41 15.56 3.27 12.79
C THR A 41 14.13 2.96 12.35
N TRP A 42 13.63 1.76 12.67
CA TRP A 42 12.28 1.33 12.35
C TRP A 42 11.34 1.58 13.52
N LYS A 43 10.13 2.02 13.21
CA LYS A 43 9.01 1.93 14.15
C LYS A 43 8.40 0.54 14.07
N VAL A 44 7.91 0.06 15.20
CA VAL A 44 7.28 -1.26 15.30
C VAL A 44 5.89 -1.09 15.90
N ILE A 45 4.88 -1.57 15.19
CA ILE A 45 3.51 -1.70 15.69
C ILE A 45 3.19 -3.18 15.80
N ALA A 46 2.78 -3.60 16.99
CA ALA A 46 2.25 -4.93 17.23
C ALA A 46 1.05 -4.78 18.17
N THR A 47 -0.10 -5.33 17.78
CA THR A 47 -1.30 -5.40 18.63
C THR A 47 -1.56 -6.87 18.92
N PRO A 48 -1.85 -7.26 20.17
CA PRO A 48 -2.06 -8.66 20.51
C PRO A 48 -3.31 -9.21 19.83
N PHE A 49 -3.16 -10.33 19.14
CA PHE A 49 -4.28 -11.09 18.58
C PHE A 49 -4.79 -12.14 19.58
N PRO A 50 -5.97 -12.75 19.33
CA PRO A 50 -6.53 -13.80 20.17
C PRO A 50 -5.51 -14.87 20.50
N ARG A 51 -5.72 -15.52 21.65
CA ARG A 51 -4.78 -16.54 22.10
C ARG A 51 -4.77 -17.72 21.12
N ASP A 52 -5.86 -18.04 20.41
CA ASP A 52 -5.95 -19.24 19.56
C ASP A 52 -4.96 -19.23 18.37
N PRO A 53 -3.89 -20.06 18.40
CA PRO A 53 -2.85 -20.04 17.38
C PRO A 53 -3.31 -20.70 16.09
N LYS A 54 -4.48 -21.37 16.10
CA LYS A 54 -5.11 -21.96 14.91
C LYS A 54 -6.00 -20.99 14.16
N ALA A 55 -6.27 -19.82 14.75
CA ALA A 55 -7.15 -18.83 14.14
C ALA A 55 -6.74 -17.43 14.63
N PRO A 56 -5.51 -16.99 14.34
CA PRO A 56 -5.02 -15.68 14.79
C PRO A 56 -5.92 -14.54 14.32
N TYR A 57 -6.63 -14.70 13.19
CA TYR A 57 -7.52 -13.69 12.60
C TYR A 57 -9.01 -13.97 12.80
N SER A 58 -9.39 -14.71 13.85
CA SER A 58 -10.80 -15.01 14.13
C SER A 58 -11.59 -13.81 14.66
N ASP A 59 -10.92 -12.84 15.30
CA ASP A 59 -11.52 -11.71 16.00
C ASP A 59 -11.37 -10.41 15.20
N ASP A 60 -12.49 -9.92 14.65
CA ASP A 60 -12.53 -8.63 13.93
C ASP A 60 -12.17 -7.44 14.83
N GLY A 61 -12.42 -7.52 16.13
CA GLY A 61 -12.04 -6.47 17.08
C GLY A 61 -10.52 -6.32 17.16
N ALA A 62 -9.80 -7.43 17.19
CA ALA A 62 -8.33 -7.42 17.18
C ALA A 62 -7.75 -6.89 15.86
N ILE A 63 -8.33 -7.29 14.72
CA ILE A 63 -7.94 -6.73 13.40
C ILE A 63 -8.22 -5.22 13.36
N LEU A 64 -9.37 -4.79 13.87
CA LEU A 64 -9.77 -3.39 13.87
C LEU A 64 -8.85 -2.52 14.72
N ASP A 65 -8.53 -2.95 15.95
CA ASP A 65 -7.61 -2.23 16.83
C ASP A 65 -6.19 -2.18 16.24
N PHE A 66 -5.76 -3.26 15.59
CA PHE A 66 -4.50 -3.31 14.87
C PHE A 66 -4.44 -2.31 13.71
N VAL A 67 -5.44 -2.33 12.82
CA VAL A 67 -5.50 -1.43 11.66
C VAL A 67 -5.62 0.03 12.09
N ARG A 68 -6.40 0.33 13.14
CA ARG A 68 -6.46 1.69 13.72
C ARG A 68 -5.11 2.18 14.21
N ALA A 69 -4.33 1.34 14.88
CA ALA A 69 -2.98 1.70 15.32
C ALA A 69 -2.09 2.05 14.13
N VAL A 70 -2.16 1.26 13.05
CA VAL A 70 -1.41 1.52 11.81
C VAL A 70 -1.87 2.80 11.13
N CYS A 71 -3.17 2.97 10.90
CA CYS A 71 -3.71 4.16 10.24
C CYS A 71 -3.42 5.43 11.04
N SER A 72 -3.51 5.38 12.37
CA SER A 72 -3.19 6.52 13.22
C SER A 72 -1.74 6.97 13.07
N PHE A 73 -0.81 6.02 12.90
CA PHE A 73 0.59 6.34 12.63
C PHE A 73 0.81 6.81 11.18
N ALA A 74 0.17 6.13 10.23
CA ALA A 74 0.25 6.46 8.81
C ALA A 74 -0.31 7.86 8.47
N GLU A 75 -1.34 8.29 9.20
CA GLU A 75 -1.96 9.61 9.06
C GLU A 75 -1.29 10.72 9.87
N GLN A 76 -0.45 10.41 10.87
CA GLN A 76 0.19 11.43 11.71
C GLN A 76 1.05 12.38 10.86
N GLN A 77 0.44 13.49 10.44
CA GLN A 77 1.09 14.66 9.90
C GLN A 77 1.12 15.71 11.00
N SER A 78 2.30 15.97 11.56
CA SER A 78 2.53 17.12 12.41
C SER A 78 3.72 17.91 11.86
N GLU A 79 3.74 19.23 12.06
CA GLU A 79 4.90 20.06 11.73
C GLU A 79 6.20 19.61 12.44
N LYS A 80 6.11 18.71 13.43
CA LYS A 80 7.18 18.26 14.33
C LYS A 80 7.48 16.76 14.28
N THR A 81 6.77 15.99 13.46
CA THR A 81 6.88 14.53 13.33
C THR A 81 7.13 14.22 11.86
N PRO A 82 8.03 13.30 11.52
CA PRO A 82 8.34 13.04 10.12
C PRO A 82 7.07 12.63 9.35
N PRO A 83 6.90 13.13 8.11
CA PRO A 83 5.66 12.99 7.37
C PRO A 83 5.50 11.54 6.89
N ARG A 84 4.57 10.79 7.49
CA ARG A 84 4.21 9.40 7.14
C ARG A 84 5.37 8.39 7.25
N PRO A 85 5.10 7.09 7.42
CA PRO A 85 6.15 6.08 7.29
C PRO A 85 6.87 6.19 5.95
N GLY A 86 8.20 6.07 5.94
CA GLY A 86 8.98 5.97 4.70
C GLY A 86 8.80 4.62 3.99
N GLN A 87 8.28 3.63 4.71
CA GLN A 87 7.94 2.30 4.21
C GLN A 87 6.93 1.64 5.16
N LEU A 88 6.06 0.78 4.67
CA LEU A 88 5.05 0.05 5.43
C LEU A 88 5.14 -1.45 5.14
N VAL A 89 5.75 -2.19 6.07
CA VAL A 89 5.99 -3.64 5.96
C VAL A 89 5.07 -4.37 6.91
N LEU A 90 4.27 -5.31 6.39
CA LEU A 90 3.35 -6.14 7.16
C LEU A 90 3.91 -7.55 7.29
N LEU A 91 4.41 -7.89 8.46
CA LEU A 91 4.84 -9.24 8.84
C LEU A 91 3.64 -9.94 9.47
N TYR A 92 3.15 -11.03 8.88
CA TYR A 92 1.91 -11.65 9.34
C TYR A 92 2.03 -13.17 9.45
N ILE A 93 1.35 -13.78 10.41
CA ILE A 93 1.25 -15.23 10.51
C ILE A 93 0.47 -15.75 9.29
N GLU A 94 1.07 -16.64 8.51
CA GLU A 94 0.33 -17.29 7.42
C GLU A 94 -0.74 -18.23 8.00
N ASP A 95 -2.00 -18.02 7.60
CA ASP A 95 -3.18 -18.79 8.03
C ASP A 95 -4.30 -18.61 6.99
N ASP A 96 -5.24 -19.55 6.94
CA ASP A 96 -6.37 -19.51 6.00
C ASP A 96 -7.21 -18.22 6.13
N ALA A 97 -7.32 -17.66 7.34
CA ALA A 97 -8.06 -16.42 7.60
C ALA A 97 -7.22 -15.14 7.40
N ALA A 98 -5.93 -15.23 7.03
CA ALA A 98 -5.06 -14.07 6.85
C ALA A 98 -5.60 -13.10 5.77
N HIS A 99 -6.34 -13.61 4.78
CA HIS A 99 -6.99 -12.80 3.76
C HIS A 99 -7.88 -11.69 4.36
N ARG A 100 -8.57 -11.96 5.48
CA ARG A 100 -9.43 -10.95 6.14
C ARG A 100 -8.66 -9.69 6.55
N MET A 101 -7.40 -9.85 6.96
CA MET A 101 -6.52 -8.74 7.31
C MET A 101 -5.88 -8.16 6.04
N LEU A 102 -5.37 -9.00 5.14
CA LEU A 102 -4.73 -8.55 3.91
C LEU A 102 -5.70 -7.70 3.05
N ASP A 103 -6.97 -8.06 2.97
CA ASP A 103 -7.99 -7.31 2.23
C ASP A 103 -8.24 -5.91 2.81
N VAL A 104 -7.92 -5.68 4.10
CA VAL A 104 -8.03 -4.36 4.76
C VAL A 104 -6.84 -3.47 4.41
N PHE A 105 -5.66 -4.05 4.24
CA PHE A 105 -4.49 -3.30 3.75
C PHE A 105 -4.51 -3.14 2.24
N GLY A 106 -5.15 -4.07 1.52
CA GLY A 106 -5.11 -4.11 0.06
C GLY A 106 -3.67 -4.04 -0.43
N PHE A 107 -3.42 -3.20 -1.43
CA PHE A 107 -2.07 -2.99 -1.96
C PHE A 107 -1.27 -1.91 -1.22
N SER A 108 -1.59 -1.59 0.04
CA SER A 108 -0.90 -0.52 0.76
C SER A 108 0.38 -0.95 1.47
N THR A 109 0.62 -2.26 1.64
CA THR A 109 1.76 -2.79 2.42
C THR A 109 2.66 -3.67 1.57
N PHE A 110 3.92 -3.80 1.97
CA PHE A 110 4.75 -4.93 1.57
C PHE A 110 4.48 -6.08 2.54
N ALA A 111 3.62 -7.02 2.13
CA ALA A 111 3.17 -8.12 2.99
C ALA A 111 4.14 -9.31 2.90
N VAL A 112 4.60 -9.78 4.05
CA VAL A 112 5.55 -10.88 4.18
C VAL A 112 4.94 -11.95 5.09
N PRO A 113 4.62 -13.13 4.55
CA PRO A 113 4.14 -14.24 5.36
C PRO A 113 5.26 -14.76 6.27
N LEU A 114 4.93 -14.92 7.54
CA LEU A 114 5.74 -15.60 8.54
C LEU A 114 5.35 -17.08 8.51
N LYS A 115 6.18 -17.89 7.83
CA LYS A 115 6.00 -19.33 7.66
C LYS A 115 7.19 -20.09 8.25
N LYS A 116 6.95 -21.24 8.87
CA LYS A 116 8.00 -22.25 9.07
C LYS A 116 7.45 -23.68 9.02
N SER A 117 8.29 -24.64 8.64
CA SER A 117 7.87 -25.96 8.20
C SER A 117 7.25 -26.86 9.28
N ASP A 118 7.51 -26.60 10.55
CA ASP A 118 6.99 -27.35 11.71
C ASP A 118 5.86 -26.62 12.45
N TRP A 119 5.26 -25.60 11.83
CA TRP A 119 4.41 -24.64 12.54
C TRP A 119 3.12 -25.23 13.13
N ASP A 120 2.54 -26.23 12.47
CA ASP A 120 1.33 -26.91 12.93
C ASP A 120 1.58 -27.83 14.14
N TRP A 121 2.82 -28.00 14.59
CA TRP A 121 3.19 -28.96 15.62
C TRP A 121 3.53 -28.33 16.99
N PRO A 122 3.04 -28.91 18.10
CA PRO A 122 1.67 -29.40 18.24
C PRO A 122 0.72 -28.20 18.36
N ALA A 123 -0.14 -28.01 17.36
CA ALA A 123 -1.22 -27.03 17.29
C ALA A 123 -0.78 -25.55 17.41
N GLY A 124 0.24 -25.14 16.66
CA GLY A 124 0.67 -23.73 16.64
C GLY A 124 1.24 -23.23 17.98
N ARG A 125 1.60 -24.13 18.91
CA ARG A 125 2.17 -23.76 20.22
C ARG A 125 3.42 -22.88 20.11
N HIS A 126 4.15 -22.95 19.01
CA HIS A 126 5.28 -22.07 18.74
C HIS A 126 4.91 -20.58 18.86
N TRP A 127 3.78 -20.15 18.28
CA TRP A 127 3.29 -18.76 18.37
C TRP A 127 3.06 -18.29 19.81
N ARG A 128 2.74 -19.20 20.73
CA ARG A 128 2.42 -18.89 22.14
C ARG A 128 3.59 -19.07 23.09
N SER A 129 4.45 -20.06 22.84
CA SER A 129 5.32 -20.64 23.88
C SER A 129 6.79 -20.67 23.49
N HIS A 130 7.14 -20.49 22.21
CA HIS A 130 8.52 -20.53 21.74
C HIS A 130 8.95 -19.14 21.28
N PHE A 131 9.03 -18.21 22.23
CA PHE A 131 9.38 -16.81 22.00
C PHE A 131 10.60 -16.64 21.07
N HIS A 132 11.72 -17.30 21.36
CA HIS A 132 12.95 -17.18 20.57
C HIS A 132 12.74 -17.55 19.11
N VAL A 133 12.01 -18.64 18.83
CA VAL A 133 11.72 -19.08 17.46
C VAL A 133 10.87 -18.06 16.70
N VAL A 134 9.88 -17.46 17.37
CA VAL A 134 9.02 -16.43 16.77
C VAL A 134 9.83 -15.16 16.51
N THR A 135 10.65 -14.74 17.47
CA THR A 135 11.51 -13.56 17.33
C THR A 135 12.48 -13.74 16.17
N ASP A 136 13.19 -14.87 16.11
CA ASP A 136 14.15 -15.14 15.03
C ASP A 136 13.45 -15.11 13.68
N LEU A 137 12.27 -15.72 13.54
CA LEU A 137 11.50 -15.67 12.29
C LEU A 137 11.14 -14.25 11.86
N VAL A 138 10.66 -13.41 12.80
CA VAL A 138 10.29 -12.02 12.50
C VAL A 138 11.52 -11.19 12.14
N LEU A 139 12.63 -11.38 12.85
CA LEU A 139 13.89 -10.69 12.58
C LEU A 139 14.45 -11.09 11.23
N ASP A 140 14.47 -12.38 10.89
CA ASP A 140 14.95 -12.89 9.61
C ASP A 140 14.10 -12.35 8.46
N ALA A 141 12.76 -12.40 8.59
CA ALA A 141 11.85 -11.86 7.60
C ALA A 141 12.10 -10.35 7.35
N LEU A 142 12.19 -9.54 8.41
CA LEU A 142 12.46 -8.11 8.26
C LEU A 142 13.86 -7.83 7.72
N SER A 143 14.86 -8.63 8.12
CA SER A 143 16.22 -8.54 7.56
C SER A 143 16.24 -8.80 6.06
N MET A 144 15.46 -9.78 5.57
CA MET A 144 15.32 -10.02 4.12
C MET A 144 14.68 -8.84 3.40
N VAL A 145 13.63 -8.24 3.98
CA VAL A 145 12.97 -7.06 3.39
C VAL A 145 13.93 -5.89 3.26
N VAL A 146 14.72 -5.63 4.32
CA VAL A 146 15.70 -4.53 4.36
C VAL A 146 16.86 -4.77 3.39
N ALA A 147 17.21 -6.03 3.12
CA ALA A 147 18.36 -6.38 2.29
C ALA A 147 18.03 -6.60 0.79
N ASN A 148 16.78 -6.94 0.46
CA ASN A 148 16.40 -7.46 -0.86
C ASN A 148 15.16 -6.73 -1.42
N GLU A 149 14.17 -7.50 -1.90
CA GLU A 149 13.00 -7.10 -2.70
C GLU A 149 12.22 -5.91 -2.15
N GLY A 150 12.11 -5.79 -0.81
CA GLY A 150 11.40 -4.68 -0.19
C GLY A 150 12.02 -3.32 -0.51
N GLU A 151 13.35 -3.22 -0.50
CA GLU A 151 14.07 -1.99 -0.83
C GLU A 151 14.08 -1.75 -2.35
N GLU A 152 14.19 -2.80 -3.17
CA GLU A 152 14.11 -2.68 -4.63
C GLU A 152 12.74 -2.14 -5.08
N LEU A 153 11.65 -2.67 -4.51
CA LEU A 153 10.29 -2.24 -4.80
C LEU A 153 10.07 -0.79 -4.37
N LYS A 154 10.60 -0.42 -3.21
CA LYS A 154 10.58 0.95 -2.72
C LYS A 154 11.31 1.88 -3.67
N ILE A 155 12.55 1.55 -4.07
CA ILE A 155 13.32 2.35 -5.04
C ILE A 155 12.57 2.49 -6.37
N ARG A 156 11.96 1.41 -6.87
CA ARG A 156 11.16 1.41 -8.10
C ARG A 156 9.99 2.39 -8.01
N LEU A 157 9.20 2.31 -6.94
CA LEU A 157 8.03 3.17 -6.72
C LEU A 157 8.40 4.62 -6.39
N GLU A 158 9.49 4.86 -5.66
CA GLU A 158 9.97 6.22 -5.32
C GLU A 158 10.49 7.00 -6.53
N ARG A 159 10.97 6.31 -7.59
CA ARG A 159 11.26 6.97 -8.88
C ARG A 159 10.02 7.69 -9.44
N ALA A 160 8.84 7.23 -9.05
CA ALA A 160 7.55 7.76 -9.47
C ALA A 160 7.49 7.90 -10.99
N ASP A 161 7.98 6.88 -11.70
CA ASP A 161 7.93 6.83 -13.15
C ASP A 161 6.45 6.77 -13.56
N PRO A 162 5.95 7.74 -14.32
CA PRO A 162 4.56 7.76 -14.77
C PRO A 162 4.13 6.51 -15.54
N ASN A 163 5.08 5.77 -16.11
CA ASN A 163 4.82 4.57 -16.91
C ASN A 163 5.03 3.28 -16.11
N ASP A 164 5.40 3.34 -14.84
CA ASP A 164 5.52 2.13 -14.04
C ASP A 164 4.13 1.52 -13.82
N ILE A 165 3.98 0.25 -14.19
CA ILE A 165 2.72 -0.46 -14.05
C ILE A 165 2.24 -0.52 -12.61
N LEU A 166 3.15 -0.53 -11.63
CA LEU A 166 2.82 -0.59 -10.21
C LEU A 166 2.10 0.66 -9.70
N LEU A 167 2.16 1.74 -10.48
CA LEU A 167 1.51 3.01 -10.20
C LEU A 167 0.19 3.18 -10.95
N LEU A 168 -0.16 2.28 -11.88
CA LEU A 168 -1.45 2.31 -12.57
C LEU A 168 -2.60 1.98 -11.61
N PRO A 169 -3.83 2.46 -11.88
CA PRO A 169 -4.99 2.19 -11.05
C PRO A 169 -5.51 0.77 -11.29
N PRO A 170 -5.22 -0.20 -10.40
CA PRO A 170 -5.39 -1.62 -10.73
C PRO A 170 -6.83 -2.01 -11.02
N ARG A 171 -7.81 -1.39 -10.36
CA ARG A 171 -9.23 -1.76 -10.53
C ARG A 171 -9.85 -1.17 -11.78
N ASN A 172 -9.20 -0.18 -12.37
CA ASN A 172 -9.68 0.50 -13.56
C ASN A 172 -8.86 0.21 -14.81
N PHE A 173 -7.62 -0.29 -14.69
CA PHE A 173 -6.76 -0.59 -15.84
C PHE A 173 -7.03 -2.01 -16.37
N HIS A 174 -7.42 -2.11 -17.65
CA HIS A 174 -7.69 -3.38 -18.33
C HIS A 174 -6.44 -3.89 -19.07
N VAL A 175 -6.11 -5.17 -18.89
CA VAL A 175 -5.02 -5.84 -19.62
C VAL A 175 -5.57 -6.68 -20.78
N SER A 176 -4.72 -7.04 -21.74
CA SER A 176 -5.09 -7.61 -23.05
C SER A 176 -5.79 -8.97 -23.03
N ASP A 177 -5.81 -9.65 -21.89
CA ASP A 177 -6.49 -10.92 -21.65
C ASP A 177 -7.94 -10.74 -21.13
N GLY A 178 -8.41 -9.49 -21.01
CA GLY A 178 -9.71 -9.15 -20.46
C GLY A 178 -9.76 -9.14 -18.92
N GLU A 179 -8.64 -9.45 -18.24
CA GLU A 179 -8.48 -9.23 -16.80
C GLU A 179 -8.26 -7.73 -16.51
N ARG A 180 -8.37 -7.34 -15.25
CA ARG A 180 -7.86 -6.05 -14.79
C ARG A 180 -6.47 -6.25 -14.21
N LEU A 181 -5.76 -5.15 -14.06
CA LEU A 181 -4.46 -5.16 -13.41
C LEU A 181 -4.57 -5.57 -11.92
N PHE A 182 -5.75 -5.40 -11.32
CA PHE A 182 -6.06 -5.84 -9.96
C PHE A 182 -5.81 -7.33 -9.74
N GLU A 183 -6.25 -8.20 -10.65
CA GLU A 183 -6.09 -9.64 -10.51
C GLU A 183 -4.60 -10.04 -10.57
N ARG A 184 -3.81 -9.38 -11.43
CA ARG A 184 -2.35 -9.56 -11.47
C ARG A 184 -1.71 -9.08 -10.16
N PHE A 185 -2.07 -7.89 -9.68
CA PHE A 185 -1.54 -7.36 -8.43
C PHE A 185 -1.88 -8.25 -7.24
N ASP A 186 -3.11 -8.72 -7.11
CA ASP A 186 -3.54 -9.61 -6.02
C ASP A 186 -2.76 -10.92 -6.02
N ARG A 187 -2.59 -11.54 -7.20
CA ARG A 187 -1.82 -12.78 -7.36
C ARG A 187 -0.36 -12.61 -6.92
N HIS A 188 0.33 -11.59 -7.41
CA HIS A 188 1.73 -11.34 -7.05
C HIS A 188 1.90 -10.85 -5.62
N HIS A 189 0.95 -10.05 -5.10
CA HIS A 189 0.97 -9.60 -3.72
C HIS A 189 0.84 -10.77 -2.74
N ARG A 190 -0.09 -11.70 -2.99
CA ARG A 190 -0.26 -12.92 -2.17
C ARG A 190 0.93 -13.87 -2.28
N ALA A 191 1.61 -13.89 -3.43
CA ALA A 191 2.82 -14.69 -3.64
C ALA A 191 4.11 -14.01 -3.17
N SER A 192 4.05 -12.75 -2.72
CA SER A 192 5.22 -11.91 -2.39
C SER A 192 6.19 -11.74 -3.56
N THR A 193 5.69 -11.66 -4.80
CA THR A 193 6.49 -11.55 -6.06
C THR A 193 6.12 -10.32 -6.89
N VAL A 194 5.73 -9.22 -6.24
CA VAL A 194 5.24 -7.99 -6.89
C VAL A 194 6.26 -7.34 -7.83
N LEU A 195 7.56 -7.53 -7.58
CA LEU A 195 8.60 -6.99 -8.45
C LEU A 195 8.60 -7.60 -9.86
N ASP A 196 8.12 -8.83 -9.97
CA ASP A 196 8.16 -9.64 -11.19
C ASP A 196 6.92 -9.45 -12.08
N ILE A 197 6.09 -8.43 -11.81
CA ILE A 197 4.97 -8.13 -12.69
C ILE A 197 5.55 -7.55 -13.99
N GLU A 198 5.29 -8.25 -15.09
CA GLU A 198 5.79 -7.93 -16.42
C GLU A 198 4.94 -6.86 -17.13
N ASP A 199 5.61 -6.06 -17.97
CA ASP A 199 5.01 -5.00 -18.78
C ASP A 199 4.58 -5.47 -20.18
N GLU A 200 4.87 -6.72 -20.56
CA GLU A 200 4.84 -7.20 -21.95
C GLU A 200 3.48 -7.04 -22.65
N ASP A 201 2.39 -7.02 -21.86
CA ASP A 201 1.01 -6.88 -22.35
C ASP A 201 0.43 -5.45 -22.19
N ILE A 202 1.22 -4.52 -21.65
CA ILE A 202 0.74 -3.17 -21.32
C ILE A 202 1.33 -2.18 -22.32
N ALA A 203 0.49 -1.77 -23.27
CA ALA A 203 0.87 -0.80 -24.29
C ALA A 203 1.32 0.53 -23.69
N SER A 204 2.37 1.11 -24.27
CA SER A 204 2.81 2.47 -24.00
C SER A 204 3.04 3.20 -25.31
N GLU A 205 2.56 4.44 -25.38
CA GLU A 205 2.67 5.27 -26.58
C GLU A 205 3.00 6.72 -26.22
N GLU A 206 3.69 7.42 -27.13
CA GLU A 206 3.92 8.87 -27.02
C GLU A 206 2.67 9.64 -27.45
N PHE A 207 2.20 10.52 -26.58
CA PHE A 207 1.10 11.44 -26.84
C PHE A 207 1.62 12.88 -26.94
N THR A 208 0.97 13.67 -27.78
CA THR A 208 1.29 15.09 -28.03
C THR A 208 0.10 15.99 -27.71
N VAL A 209 0.30 17.30 -27.75
CA VAL A 209 -0.76 18.31 -27.53
C VAL A 209 -1.95 18.11 -28.46
N GLU A 210 -1.74 17.61 -29.68
CA GLU A 210 -2.80 17.37 -30.64
C GLU A 210 -3.73 16.24 -30.20
N ARG A 211 -3.19 15.18 -29.59
CA ARG A 211 -3.96 14.00 -29.14
C ARG A 211 -4.59 14.17 -27.77
N LEU A 212 -3.96 14.92 -26.87
CA LEU A 212 -4.45 15.18 -25.51
C LEU A 212 -4.42 16.69 -25.16
N PRO A 213 -5.16 17.54 -25.90
CA PRO A 213 -5.02 18.99 -25.82
C PRO A 213 -5.39 19.54 -24.43
N THR A 214 -6.47 19.06 -23.82
CA THR A 214 -6.88 19.53 -22.49
C THR A 214 -5.85 19.17 -21.42
N PHE A 215 -5.30 17.96 -21.44
CA PHE A 215 -4.25 17.53 -20.51
C PHE A 215 -2.98 18.39 -20.66
N PHE A 216 -2.44 18.51 -21.87
CA PHE A 216 -1.19 19.24 -22.08
C PHE A 216 -1.33 20.75 -21.83
N LYS A 217 -2.51 21.33 -22.09
CA LYS A 217 -2.82 22.71 -21.69
C LYS A 217 -2.79 22.92 -20.17
N LYS A 218 -3.28 21.95 -19.39
CA LYS A 218 -3.28 21.98 -17.91
C LYS A 218 -1.87 21.82 -17.33
N THR A 219 -1.03 20.99 -17.94
CA THR A 219 0.31 20.65 -17.41
C THR A 219 1.44 21.54 -17.94
N GLY A 220 1.25 22.12 -19.14
CA GLY A 220 2.26 22.87 -19.88
C GLY A 220 3.36 22.00 -20.49
N GLU A 221 3.18 20.67 -20.50
CA GLU A 221 4.04 19.75 -21.25
C GLU A 221 3.61 19.73 -22.73
N VAL A 222 4.47 19.24 -23.64
CA VAL A 222 4.16 19.20 -25.09
C VAL A 222 4.08 17.78 -25.66
N ARG A 223 4.73 16.82 -25.00
CA ARG A 223 4.70 15.40 -25.34
C ARG A 223 5.09 14.56 -24.13
N ARG A 224 4.57 13.34 -24.05
CA ARG A 224 4.89 12.37 -22.99
C ARG A 224 4.40 10.98 -23.34
N ASN A 225 5.11 9.96 -22.86
CA ASN A 225 4.65 8.57 -22.93
C ASN A 225 3.64 8.29 -21.81
N PHE A 226 2.55 7.62 -22.18
CA PHE A 226 1.54 7.13 -21.25
C PHE A 226 1.22 5.66 -21.52
N ARG A 227 0.56 5.03 -20.55
CA ARG A 227 0.03 3.67 -20.70
C ARG A 227 -1.37 3.70 -21.27
N ILE A 228 -1.66 2.71 -22.10
CA ILE A 228 -2.96 2.52 -22.74
C ILE A 228 -3.47 1.15 -22.30
N ASP A 229 -4.72 1.11 -21.84
CA ASP A 229 -5.36 -0.15 -21.49
C ASP A 229 -5.97 -0.87 -22.70
N ASP A 230 -6.47 -2.09 -22.51
CA ASP A 230 -7.05 -2.90 -23.61
C ASP A 230 -8.28 -2.25 -24.27
N ARG A 231 -8.94 -1.30 -23.60
CA ARG A 231 -10.08 -0.57 -24.16
C ARG A 231 -9.61 0.56 -25.09
N GLY A 232 -8.34 0.93 -25.03
CA GLY A 232 -7.77 2.09 -25.71
C GLY A 232 -7.79 3.38 -24.87
N LEU A 233 -8.08 3.29 -23.56
CA LEU A 233 -8.03 4.45 -22.68
C LEU A 233 -6.60 4.79 -22.31
N VAL A 234 -6.28 6.08 -22.35
CA VAL A 234 -4.98 6.61 -21.97
C VAL A 234 -5.00 7.00 -20.50
N TYR A 235 -4.03 6.52 -19.74
CA TYR A 235 -3.84 6.86 -18.32
C TYR A 235 -2.75 7.91 -18.20
N ALA A 236 -3.13 9.17 -18.37
CA ALA A 236 -2.19 10.28 -18.33
C ALA A 236 -1.90 10.68 -16.88
N THR A 237 -0.64 10.93 -16.51
CA THR A 237 -0.30 11.45 -15.18
C THR A 237 0.68 12.61 -15.26
N SER A 238 0.52 13.55 -14.32
CA SER A 238 1.31 14.78 -14.23
C SER A 238 1.82 14.98 -12.82
N ARG A 239 2.91 15.72 -12.64
CA ARG A 239 3.37 16.18 -11.32
C ARG A 239 2.74 17.54 -10.92
N LYS A 240 2.03 18.19 -11.83
CA LYS A 240 1.39 19.50 -11.64
C LYS A 240 -0.14 19.36 -11.60
N GLY A 241 -0.80 20.18 -10.77
CA GLY A 241 -2.27 20.26 -10.73
C GLY A 241 -2.95 19.03 -10.14
N GLN A 242 -2.22 18.26 -9.32
CA GLN A 242 -2.73 17.11 -8.60
C GLN A 242 -3.38 17.56 -7.27
N HIS A 243 -4.61 17.14 -7.02
CA HIS A 243 -5.34 17.44 -5.79
C HIS A 243 -5.66 16.12 -5.11
N GLY A 244 -5.23 15.92 -3.86
CA GLY A 244 -5.56 14.71 -3.12
C GLY A 244 -7.07 14.54 -2.92
N PRO A 245 -7.59 13.30 -2.85
CA PRO A 245 -8.97 13.10 -2.47
C PRO A 245 -9.20 13.68 -1.08
N ALA A 246 -10.40 14.20 -0.84
CA ALA A 246 -10.79 14.61 0.51
C ALA A 246 -10.74 13.37 1.42
N ARG A 247 -9.92 13.42 2.48
CA ARG A 247 -9.84 12.36 3.49
C ARG A 247 -11.06 12.48 4.38
N MET A 248 -11.91 11.44 4.40
CA MET A 248 -13.20 11.47 5.10
C MET A 248 -13.33 10.42 6.20
N LEU A 249 -12.31 9.58 6.43
CA LEU A 249 -12.39 8.51 7.42
C LEU A 249 -12.03 9.04 8.82
N ASN A 250 -12.96 8.90 9.77
CA ASN A 250 -12.63 9.10 11.18
C ASN A 250 -12.17 7.77 11.80
N ILE A 251 -10.85 7.56 11.85
CA ILE A 251 -10.19 6.34 12.35
C ILE A 251 -10.74 5.91 13.72
N SER A 252 -11.00 6.87 14.62
CA SER A 252 -11.41 6.60 16.00
C SER A 252 -12.82 6.02 16.12
N THR A 253 -13.71 6.32 15.18
CA THR A 253 -15.12 5.92 15.23
C THR A 253 -15.50 4.89 14.17
N GLU A 254 -14.66 4.67 13.15
CA GLU A 254 -14.91 3.70 12.08
C GLU A 254 -14.98 2.27 12.64
N LYS A 255 -15.96 1.50 12.18
CA LYS A 255 -16.21 0.10 12.60
C LYS A 255 -16.03 -0.91 11.48
N SER A 256 -16.13 -0.48 10.22
CA SER A 256 -15.94 -1.33 9.06
C SER A 256 -14.46 -1.52 8.79
N LEU A 257 -14.00 -2.78 8.84
CA LEU A 257 -12.63 -3.13 8.49
C LEU A 257 -12.26 -2.66 7.08
N LEU A 258 -13.13 -2.88 6.10
CA LEU A 258 -12.85 -2.54 4.70
C LEU A 258 -12.83 -1.03 4.44
N ALA A 259 -13.38 -0.20 5.33
CA ALA A 259 -13.32 1.26 5.18
C ALA A 259 -11.90 1.84 5.34
N PHE A 260 -10.98 1.09 5.95
CA PHE A 260 -9.58 1.49 6.08
C PHE A 260 -8.74 1.25 4.81
N ARG A 261 -9.13 0.31 3.95
CA ARG A 261 -8.40 0.01 2.70
C ARG A 261 -8.27 1.24 1.81
N PRO A 262 -9.36 1.96 1.45
CA PRO A 262 -9.25 3.11 0.57
C PRO A 262 -8.42 4.24 1.18
N LEU A 263 -8.40 4.36 2.51
CA LEU A 263 -7.53 5.31 3.19
C LEU A 263 -6.07 4.93 2.98
N LEU A 264 -5.68 3.68 3.28
CA LEU A 264 -4.30 3.22 3.19
C LEU A 264 -3.79 3.18 1.74
N GLU A 265 -4.59 2.70 0.78
CA GLU A 265 -4.22 2.71 -0.64
C GLU A 265 -4.14 4.13 -1.22
N SER A 266 -4.74 5.14 -0.56
CA SER A 266 -4.61 6.54 -1.02
C SER A 266 -3.25 7.15 -0.69
N ILE A 267 -2.50 6.53 0.22
CA ILE A 267 -1.23 7.04 0.75
C ILE A 267 -0.06 6.09 0.52
N PHE A 268 -0.29 4.79 0.29
CA PHE A 268 0.75 3.80 0.04
C PHE A 268 0.41 2.88 -1.14
N ARG A 269 1.45 2.40 -1.81
CA ARG A 269 1.42 1.34 -2.82
C ARG A 269 2.55 0.36 -2.53
N PHE A 270 2.21 -0.90 -2.31
CA PHE A 270 3.10 -1.99 -1.91
C PHE A 270 4.12 -1.60 -0.83
N GLY A 271 3.64 -0.91 0.21
CA GLY A 271 4.46 -0.45 1.32
C GLY A 271 5.24 0.84 1.05
N THR A 272 5.14 1.44 -0.13
CA THR A 272 5.86 2.66 -0.49
C THR A 272 4.92 3.86 -0.53
N PRO A 273 5.28 5.01 0.07
CA PRO A 273 4.47 6.21 0.04
C PRO A 273 4.16 6.67 -1.39
N LEU A 274 2.89 6.99 -1.63
CA LEU A 274 2.47 7.72 -2.82
C LEU A 274 2.66 9.23 -2.59
N ARG A 275 2.97 9.94 -3.68
CA ARG A 275 3.00 11.41 -3.65
C ARG A 275 1.62 11.98 -3.31
N ASP A 276 1.61 13.13 -2.65
CA ASP A 276 0.37 13.83 -2.37
C ASP A 276 -0.35 14.21 -3.66
N GLY A 277 -1.65 13.89 -3.73
CA GLY A 277 -2.46 14.14 -4.91
C GLY A 277 -2.26 13.14 -6.05
N PHE A 278 -1.51 12.05 -5.85
CA PHE A 278 -1.27 11.06 -6.90
C PHE A 278 -2.58 10.59 -7.55
N GLN A 279 -2.69 10.87 -8.85
CA GLN A 279 -3.81 10.49 -9.70
C GLN A 279 -3.37 10.28 -11.15
N HIS A 280 -4.21 9.58 -11.88
CA HIS A 280 -4.23 9.49 -13.34
C HIS A 280 -5.47 10.19 -13.89
N ASP A 281 -5.33 10.84 -15.02
CA ASP A 281 -6.41 11.40 -15.81
C ASP A 281 -6.69 10.37 -16.93
N ALA A 282 -7.65 9.46 -16.70
CA ALA A 282 -8.08 8.45 -17.66
C ALA A 282 -8.99 9.08 -18.71
N GLN A 283 -8.65 8.96 -19.98
CA GLN A 283 -9.35 9.63 -21.07
C GLN A 283 -9.15 8.95 -22.42
N TRP A 284 -10.05 9.23 -23.35
CA TRP A 284 -9.82 8.96 -24.77
C TRP A 284 -8.95 10.06 -25.38
N GLU A 285 -8.38 9.77 -26.55
CA GLU A 285 -7.79 10.82 -27.39
C GLU A 285 -8.83 11.82 -27.91
N ASP A 286 -8.34 12.99 -28.31
CA ASP A 286 -9.13 14.09 -28.88
C ASP A 286 -10.23 14.63 -27.95
N ASP A 287 -10.04 14.50 -26.63
CA ASP A 287 -11.02 14.87 -25.60
C ASP A 287 -12.41 14.21 -25.80
N LYS A 288 -12.47 13.02 -26.43
CA LYS A 288 -13.74 12.29 -26.59
C LYS A 288 -14.32 11.95 -25.23
N HIS A 289 -15.65 12.09 -25.11
CA HIS A 289 -16.34 11.82 -23.86
C HIS A 289 -16.35 10.33 -23.51
N LEU A 290 -16.21 10.03 -22.22
CA LEU A 290 -16.25 8.69 -21.63
C LEU A 290 -17.67 8.08 -21.55
N VAL A 291 -18.56 8.43 -22.48
CA VAL A 291 -19.95 7.99 -22.45
C VAL A 291 -20.03 6.46 -22.53
N ASN A 292 -20.73 5.85 -21.58
CA ASN A 292 -20.90 4.39 -21.43
C ASN A 292 -19.59 3.61 -21.18
N VAL A 293 -18.53 4.27 -20.74
CA VAL A 293 -17.34 3.58 -20.27
C VAL A 293 -17.54 3.18 -18.81
N ASP A 294 -17.31 1.90 -18.52
CA ASP A 294 -17.43 1.36 -17.17
C ASP A 294 -16.15 1.64 -16.38
N PHE A 295 -16.31 2.23 -15.20
CA PHE A 295 -15.26 2.43 -14.20
C PHE A 295 -15.65 1.79 -12.89
N VAL A 296 -14.69 1.64 -11.98
CA VAL A 296 -14.93 1.23 -10.60
C VAL A 296 -14.41 2.31 -9.66
N ASP A 297 -15.33 2.93 -8.91
CA ASP A 297 -15.02 3.83 -7.81
C ASP A 297 -14.77 3.01 -6.54
N ILE A 298 -13.50 2.74 -6.27
CA ILE A 298 -13.02 1.86 -5.19
C ILE A 298 -13.53 0.41 -5.39
N ASP A 299 -14.78 0.10 -5.05
CA ASP A 299 -15.37 -1.23 -5.20
C ASP A 299 -16.75 -1.18 -5.87
N GLU A 300 -17.22 0.01 -6.25
CA GLU A 300 -18.55 0.21 -6.81
C GLU A 300 -18.46 0.60 -8.29
N PRO A 301 -19.23 -0.03 -9.19
CA PRO A 301 -19.25 0.35 -10.59
C PRO A 301 -19.86 1.75 -10.76
N ILE A 302 -19.25 2.56 -11.61
CA ILE A 302 -19.72 3.91 -11.95
C ILE A 302 -19.64 4.14 -13.45
N LYS A 303 -20.53 5.00 -13.96
CA LYS A 303 -20.51 5.48 -15.34
C LYS A 303 -20.25 6.98 -15.35
N LEU A 304 -19.43 7.41 -16.30
CA LEU A 304 -19.07 8.81 -16.48
C LEU A 304 -19.58 9.32 -17.83
N SER A 305 -19.65 10.63 -17.97
CA SER A 305 -20.05 11.32 -19.21
C SER A 305 -19.10 12.47 -19.59
N GLN A 306 -18.06 12.70 -18.79
CA GLN A 306 -17.06 13.75 -18.99
C GLN A 306 -15.99 13.32 -20.00
N SER A 307 -15.10 14.24 -20.41
CA SER A 307 -13.97 13.93 -21.30
C SER A 307 -12.84 13.14 -20.64
N HIS A 308 -12.74 13.20 -19.31
CA HIS A 308 -11.74 12.50 -18.54
C HIS A 308 -12.28 12.10 -17.16
N ALA A 309 -11.58 11.19 -16.51
CA ALA A 309 -11.83 10.74 -15.14
C ALA A 309 -10.53 10.85 -14.33
N ASN A 310 -10.58 11.50 -13.17
CA ASN A 310 -9.47 11.47 -12.22
C ASN A 310 -9.56 10.18 -11.41
N ILE A 311 -8.54 9.33 -11.53
CA ILE A 311 -8.44 8.08 -10.79
C ILE A 311 -7.28 8.17 -9.82
N TYR A 312 -7.59 8.13 -8.53
CA TYR A 312 -6.62 8.29 -7.45
C TYR A 312 -5.88 7.00 -7.13
N GLY A 313 -4.83 7.10 -6.31
CA GLY A 313 -4.04 5.95 -5.86
C GLY A 313 -4.84 4.81 -5.21
N ASN A 314 -6.05 5.06 -4.71
CA ASN A 314 -6.96 4.05 -4.16
C ASN A 314 -8.10 3.64 -5.09
N ASP A 315 -7.98 3.92 -6.40
CA ASP A 315 -9.04 3.72 -7.40
C ASP A 315 -10.34 4.53 -7.15
N ARG A 316 -10.30 5.56 -6.31
CA ARG A 316 -11.41 6.53 -6.25
C ARG A 316 -11.52 7.23 -7.61
N VAL A 317 -12.74 7.35 -8.13
CA VAL A 317 -13.00 7.99 -9.43
C VAL A 317 -13.74 9.33 -9.24
N ARG A 318 -13.30 10.39 -9.93
CA ARG A 318 -13.94 11.73 -9.94
C ARG A 318 -13.94 12.40 -11.30
#